data_AF-A0A9P3ZBL4-F1
#
_entry.id   AF-A0A9P3ZBL4-F1
#
_cell.length_a   1.000
_cell.length_b   1.000
_cell.length_c   1.000
_cell.angle_alpha   90.00
_cell.angle_beta   90.00
_cell.angle_gamma   90.00
#
_symmetry.space_group_name_H-M   'P 1'
#
loop_
_entity.id
_entity.type
_entity.pdbx_description
1 polymer ?
#
loop_
_entity_poly.entity_id
_entity_poly.type
_entity_poly.pdbx_seq_one_letter_code
_entity_poly.pdbx_strand_id
1 'polypeptide(L)'
;PGSPYHDTNLAGDSYLRTLLVQGARSVLIGAGKRTDSFSRWVCMLVERRGYWRAVVAIAAKNARLCWASLHYGDDFRLYSVN
;
A
#
# COMPACT_ATOMS: atom_id res chain seq x y z
N PRO A 1 19.16 -18.54 28.25
CA PRO A 1 19.05 -17.06 28.27
C PRO A 1 18.65 -16.56 26.87
N GLY A 2 17.37 -16.18 26.70
CA GLY A 2 16.80 -15.79 25.41
C GLY A 2 17.24 -14.40 24.95
N SER A 3 17.40 -14.23 23.64
CA SER A 3 17.78 -12.96 22.98
C SER A 3 16.71 -11.87 23.19
N PRO A 4 17.09 -10.62 23.53
CA PRO A 4 16.15 -9.55 23.90
C PRO A 4 15.45 -8.87 22.69
N TYR A 5 15.56 -9.42 21.48
CA TYR A 5 15.05 -8.80 20.25
C TYR A 5 13.84 -9.51 19.63
N HIS A 6 13.21 -10.45 20.32
CA HIS A 6 12.08 -11.22 19.78
C HIS A 6 10.71 -10.73 20.28
N ASP A 7 10.54 -9.42 20.40
CA ASP A 7 9.20 -8.83 20.37
C ASP A 7 8.86 -8.56 18.90
N THR A 8 8.60 -9.63 18.14
CA THR A 8 7.96 -9.49 16.83
C THR A 8 6.57 -8.92 17.08
N ASN A 9 6.45 -7.60 17.01
CA ASN A 9 5.23 -6.85 17.25
C ASN A 9 4.08 -7.44 16.43
N LEU A 10 3.26 -8.26 17.10
CA LEU A 10 2.07 -8.92 16.57
C LEU A 10 0.97 -7.91 16.21
N ALA A 11 1.20 -6.62 16.48
CA ALA A 11 0.30 -5.50 16.30
C ALA A 11 0.76 -4.54 15.19
N GLY A 12 1.00 -5.05 13.97
CA GLY A 12 1.03 -4.24 12.75
C GLY A 12 2.08 -3.13 12.71
N ASP A 13 3.27 -3.51 12.27
CA ASP A 13 4.44 -2.69 11.97
C ASP A 13 4.12 -1.21 11.59
N SER A 14 4.52 -0.29 12.46
CA SER A 14 4.36 1.15 12.29
C SER A 14 5.15 1.69 11.08
N TYR A 15 6.26 1.06 10.75
CA TYR A 15 7.07 1.40 9.58
C TYR A 15 6.34 1.06 8.29
N LEU A 16 5.77 -0.15 8.18
CA LEU A 16 4.95 -0.53 7.01
C LEU A 16 3.75 0.39 6.84
N ARG A 17 3.05 0.76 7.92
CA ARG A 17 1.94 1.73 7.84
C ARG A 17 2.41 3.07 7.29
N THR A 18 3.58 3.55 7.73
CA THR A 18 4.17 4.80 7.26
C THR A 18 4.48 4.74 5.76
N LEU A 19 5.11 3.65 5.30
CA LEU A 19 5.42 3.44 3.88
C LEU A 19 4.14 3.41 3.02
N LEU A 20 3.10 2.73 3.47
CA LEU A 20 1.83 2.64 2.75
C LEU A 20 1.15 4.00 2.61
N VAL A 21 1.18 4.82 3.66
CA VAL A 21 0.65 6.20 3.64
C VAL A 21 1.48 7.10 2.72
N GLN A 22 2.80 6.97 2.74
CA GLN A 22 3.67 7.74 1.85
C GLN A 22 3.45 7.36 0.38
N GLY A 23 3.34 6.06 0.08
CA GLY A 23 3.00 5.58 -1.26
C GLY A 23 1.62 6.07 -1.72
N ALA A 24 0.64 6.10 -0.82
CA ALA A 24 -0.70 6.63 -1.11
C ALA A 24 -0.68 8.13 -1.48
N ARG A 25 0.16 8.93 -0.83
CA ARG A 25 0.35 10.34 -1.18
C ARG A 25 0.96 10.52 -2.55
N SER A 26 1.98 9.73 -2.91
CA SER A 26 2.58 9.76 -4.24
C SER A 26 1.57 9.40 -5.34
N VAL A 27 0.71 8.40 -5.10
CA VAL A 27 -0.40 8.04 -6.00
C VAL A 27 -1.35 9.24 -6.18
N LEU A 28 -1.74 9.90 -5.08
CA LEU A 28 -2.64 11.06 -5.13
C LEU A 28 -2.06 12.23 -5.93
N ILE A 29 -0.77 12.53 -5.75
CA ILE A 29 -0.08 13.59 -6.51
C ILE A 29 -0.06 13.26 -8.00
N GLY A 30 0.11 11.98 -8.36
CA GLY A 30 0.10 11.52 -9.75
C GLY A 30 -1.30 11.40 -10.37
N ALA A 31 -2.33 11.12 -9.57
CA ALA A 31 -3.68 10.81 -10.03
C ALA A 31 -4.32 11.95 -10.83
N GLY A 32 -4.08 13.21 -10.45
CA GLY A 32 -4.61 14.36 -11.18
C GLY A 32 -4.09 14.51 -12.60
N LYS A 33 -2.98 13.83 -12.96
CA LYS A 33 -2.35 13.88 -14.28
C LYS A 33 -2.66 12.65 -15.14
N ARG A 34 -3.39 11.68 -14.61
CA ARG A 34 -3.63 10.39 -15.28
C ARG A 34 -5.12 10.17 -15.48
N THR A 35 -5.47 9.58 -16.62
CA THR A 35 -6.86 9.30 -17.01
C THR A 35 -7.24 7.83 -16.83
N ASP A 36 -6.46 7.05 -16.09
CA ASP A 36 -6.82 5.66 -15.79
C ASP A 36 -8.00 5.57 -14.80
N SER A 37 -8.68 4.43 -14.80
CA SER A 37 -9.87 4.19 -13.96
C SER A 37 -9.57 4.32 -12.47
N PHE A 38 -8.34 3.96 -12.06
CA PHE A 38 -7.89 4.08 -10.68
C PHE A 38 -7.69 5.54 -10.27
N SER A 39 -7.03 6.34 -11.11
CA SER A 39 -6.82 7.77 -10.90
C SER A 39 -8.14 8.53 -10.83
N ARG A 40 -9.12 8.20 -11.70
CA ARG A 40 -10.49 8.74 -11.59
C ARG A 40 -11.15 8.38 -10.27
N TRP A 41 -11.04 7.12 -9.82
CA TRP A 41 -11.57 6.70 -8.52
C TRP A 41 -10.93 7.47 -7.36
N VAL A 42 -9.61 7.69 -7.42
CA VAL A 42 -8.88 8.50 -6.42
C VAL A 42 -9.39 9.94 -6.40
N CYS A 43 -9.51 10.61 -7.55
CA CYS A 43 -10.03 11.98 -7.61
C CYS A 43 -11.46 12.08 -7.04
N MET A 44 -12.36 11.20 -7.48
CA MET A 44 -13.73 11.17 -6.93
C MET A 44 -13.77 10.86 -5.43
N LEU A 45 -12.82 10.08 -4.91
CA LEU A 45 -12.74 9.78 -3.48
C LEU A 45 -12.30 11.00 -2.68
N VAL A 46 -11.35 11.77 -3.19
CA VAL A 46 -10.94 13.06 -2.59
C VAL A 46 -12.10 14.03 -2.57
N GLU A 47 -12.83 14.16 -3.68
CA GLU A 47 -13.99 15.05 -3.77
C GLU A 47 -15.08 14.68 -2.75
N ARG A 48 -15.38 13.38 -2.57
CA ARG A 48 -16.44 12.94 -1.66
C ARG A 48 -16.07 12.91 -0.18
N ARG A 49 -14.79 12.67 0.15
CA ARG A 49 -14.37 12.36 1.53
C ARG A 49 -13.23 13.25 2.05
N GLY A 50 -12.60 14.03 1.19
CA GLY A 50 -11.46 14.86 1.53
C GLY A 50 -10.12 14.12 1.45
N TYR A 51 -9.05 14.90 1.36
CA TYR A 51 -7.69 14.45 1.08
C TYR A 51 -7.20 13.35 2.03
N TRP A 52 -7.24 13.58 3.35
CA TRP A 52 -6.69 12.63 4.33
C TRP A 52 -7.43 11.29 4.38
N ARG A 53 -8.75 11.31 4.22
CA ARG A 53 -9.56 10.09 4.17
C ARG A 53 -9.28 9.30 2.88
N ALA A 54 -9.03 10.00 1.77
CA ALA A 54 -8.60 9.37 0.53
C ALA A 54 -7.20 8.74 0.66
N VAL A 55 -6.23 9.42 1.28
CA VAL A 55 -4.89 8.87 1.55
C VAL A 55 -4.97 7.55 2.31
N VAL A 56 -5.73 7.51 3.41
CA VAL A 56 -5.87 6.28 4.23
C VAL A 56 -6.55 5.16 3.44
N ALA A 57 -7.57 5.46 2.65
CA ALA A 57 -8.25 4.47 1.82
C ALA A 57 -7.33 3.88 0.73
N ILE A 58 -6.48 4.71 0.12
CA ILE A 58 -5.48 4.25 -0.85
C ILE A 58 -4.42 3.40 -0.14
N ALA A 59 -3.95 3.81 1.04
CA ALA A 59 -3.00 3.02 1.82
C ALA A 59 -3.58 1.63 2.18
N ALA A 60 -4.85 1.56 2.56
CA ALA A 60 -5.54 0.29 2.80
C ALA A 60 -5.65 -0.57 1.54
N LYS A 61 -5.90 0.04 0.37
CA LYS A 61 -5.90 -0.67 -0.92
C LYS A 61 -4.50 -1.20 -1.29
N ASN A 62 -3.46 -0.40 -1.08
CA ASN A 62 -2.07 -0.82 -1.27
C ASN A 62 -1.71 -1.98 -0.35
N ALA A 63 -2.10 -1.92 0.93
CA ALA A 63 -1.86 -3.01 1.89
C ALA A 63 -2.51 -4.32 1.42
N ARG A 64 -3.73 -4.25 0.89
CA ARG A 64 -4.44 -5.43 0.37
C ARG A 64 -3.80 -5.99 -0.89
N LEU A 65 -3.24 -5.15 -1.75
CA LEU A 65 -2.45 -5.59 -2.91
C LEU A 65 -1.15 -6.27 -2.48
N CYS A 66 -0.42 -5.68 -1.53
CA CYS A 66 0.79 -6.31 -0.96
C CYS A 66 0.45 -7.65 -0.31
N TRP A 67 -0.61 -7.71 0.50
CA TRP A 67 -1.07 -8.96 1.10
C TRP A 67 -1.44 -10.00 0.04
N ALA A 68 -2.21 -9.62 -0.99
CA ALA A 68 -2.55 -10.54 -2.06
C ALA A 68 -1.29 -11.02 -2.79
N SER A 69 -0.33 -10.13 -3.08
CA SER A 69 0.94 -10.51 -3.71
C SER A 69 1.78 -11.45 -2.85
N LEU A 70 1.74 -11.32 -1.52
CA LEU A 70 2.44 -12.23 -0.60
C LEU A 70 1.70 -13.55 -0.43
N HIS A 71 0.37 -13.49 -0.30
CA HIS A 71 -0.49 -14.65 -0.04
C HIS A 71 -0.67 -15.55 -1.26
N TYR A 72 -0.72 -14.96 -2.47
CA TYR A 72 -0.81 -15.69 -3.73
C TYR A 72 0.56 -15.78 -4.44
N GLY A 73 1.64 -15.39 -3.75
CA GLY A 73 2.96 -15.09 -4.31
C GLY A 73 3.87 -16.26 -4.64
N ASP A 74 3.37 -17.50 -4.70
CA ASP A 74 4.19 -18.66 -5.10
C ASP A 74 4.60 -18.66 -6.60
N ASP A 75 4.14 -17.69 -7.41
CA ASP A 75 4.49 -17.57 -8.83
C ASP A 75 5.35 -16.34 -9.20
N PHE A 76 5.92 -15.60 -8.24
CA PHE A 76 6.99 -14.64 -8.55
C PHE A 76 8.36 -15.32 -8.68
N ARG A 77 8.43 -16.46 -9.39
CA ARG A 77 9.69 -16.92 -9.97
C ARG A 77 9.99 -16.01 -11.14
N LEU A 78 10.84 -15.02 -10.91
CA LEU A 78 11.68 -14.49 -12.00
C LEU A 78 12.41 -15.72 -12.57
N TYR A 79 11.99 -16.17 -13.75
CA TYR A 79 12.75 -17.14 -14.53
C TYR A 79 14.11 -16.51 -14.76
N SER A 80 15.10 -16.91 -13.95
CA SER A 80 16.50 -16.74 -14.29
C SER A 80 16.68 -17.50 -15.60
N VAL A 81 16.73 -16.76 -16.71
CA VAL A 81 17.23 -17.28 -17.97
C VAL A 81 18.69 -17.70 -17.71
N ASN A 82 18.98 -18.98 -18.01
CA ASN A 82 20.32 -19.57 -18.01
C ASN A 82 21.27 -18.78 -18.93
#